data_AF-A0A9E4CKR6-F1
#
_entry.id   AF-A0A9E4CKR6-F1
#
_cell.length_a   1.000
_cell.length_b   1.000
_cell.length_c   1.000
_cell.angle_alpha   90.00
_cell.angle_beta   90.00
_cell.angle_gamma   90.00
#
_symmetry.space_group_name_H-M   'P 1'
#
loop_
_entity.id
_entity.type
_entity.pdbx_description
1 polymer ?
#
loop_
_entity_poly.entity_id
_entity_poly.type
_entity_poly.pdbx_seq_one_letter_code
_entity_poly.pdbx_strand_id
1 'polypeptide(L)'
;MRYRIFSLLLLTFFLLLPVTAQEAAAPQLQQLFEDYFEEFLQLNPLFATSIGDNRYNAQLAIDISESHRRKQEEMARRYLAAIGRIERA
;
A
#
# COMPACT_ATOMS: atom_id res chain seq x y z
N MET A 1 54.32 14.05 6.90
CA MET A 1 53.39 14.37 5.79
C MET A 1 52.80 13.14 5.07
N ARG A 2 52.84 11.91 5.63
CA ARG A 2 52.43 10.68 4.90
C ARG A 2 51.07 10.07 5.28
N TYR A 3 50.38 10.58 6.30
CA TYR A 3 49.09 10.05 6.79
C TYR A 3 47.85 10.89 6.38
N ARG A 4 48.03 12.07 5.78
CA ARG A 4 46.90 12.94 5.39
C ARG A 4 46.16 12.45 4.15
N ILE A 5 46.83 11.65 3.31
CA ILE A 5 46.25 11.09 2.07
C ILE A 5 45.38 9.86 2.38
N PHE A 6 45.77 9.04 3.36
CA PHE A 6 44.99 7.86 3.79
C PHE A 6 43.68 8.25 4.50
N SER A 7 43.65 9.41 5.17
CA SER A 7 42.45 9.91 5.85
C SER A 7 41.40 10.51 4.91
N LEU A 8 41.77 10.86 3.67
CA LEU A 8 40.86 11.39 2.63
C LEU A 8 40.24 10.28 1.76
N LEU A 9 40.85 9.09 1.71
CA LEU A 9 40.31 7.92 1.00
C LEU A 9 39.28 7.14 1.83
N LEU A 10 39.26 7.31 3.15
CA LEU A 10 38.31 6.65 4.05
C LEU A 10 36.96 7.39 4.14
N LEU A 11 36.92 8.67 3.76
CA LEU A 11 35.71 9.49 3.74
C LEU A 11 34.90 9.34 2.44
N THR A 12 35.55 8.95 1.33
CA THR A 12 34.89 8.71 0.04
C THR A 12 34.24 7.32 -0.05
N PHE A 13 34.71 6.34 0.73
CA PHE A 13 34.14 5.00 0.76
C PHE A 13 32.80 4.92 1.53
N PHE A 14 32.54 5.88 2.44
CA PHE A 14 31.27 5.92 3.19
C PHE A 14 30.10 6.52 2.40
N LEU A 15 30.36 7.12 1.22
CA LEU A 15 29.34 7.81 0.40
C LEU A 15 28.65 6.90 -0.65
N LEU A 16 29.02 5.62 -0.73
CA LEU A 16 28.57 4.68 -1.76
C LEU A 16 27.70 3.53 -1.23
N LEU A 17 27.18 3.64 0.00
CA LEU A 17 26.15 2.70 0.46
C LEU A 17 24.82 3.08 -0.22
N PRO A 18 24.28 2.25 -1.13
CA PRO A 18 22.97 2.52 -1.66
C PRO A 18 21.97 2.28 -0.51
N VAL A 19 21.21 3.30 -0.16
CA VAL A 19 20.08 3.17 0.77
C VAL A 19 18.96 2.45 0.00
N THR A 20 19.02 1.12 -0.08
CA THR A 20 18.08 0.31 -0.86
C THR A 20 16.84 -0.15 -0.10
N ALA A 21 16.82 -0.01 1.23
CA ALA A 21 15.66 -0.38 2.04
C ALA A 21 14.43 0.50 1.77
N GLN A 22 14.66 1.75 1.35
CA GLN A 22 13.62 2.75 1.10
C GLN A 22 12.71 2.41 -0.10
N GLU A 23 13.24 1.69 -1.10
CA GLU A 23 12.51 1.45 -2.36
C GLU A 23 11.46 0.34 -2.26
N ALA A 24 11.57 -0.61 -1.32
CA ALA A 24 10.68 -1.77 -1.30
C ALA A 24 9.31 -1.48 -0.66
N ALA A 25 9.24 -0.59 0.34
CA ALA A 25 8.00 -0.31 1.08
C ALA A 25 6.97 0.49 0.25
N ALA A 26 7.43 1.43 -0.59
CA ALA A 26 6.51 2.27 -1.37
C ALA A 26 5.71 1.50 -2.45
N PRO A 27 6.30 0.60 -3.25
CA PRO A 27 5.55 -0.25 -4.19
C PRO A 27 4.60 -1.22 -3.49
N GLN A 28 4.99 -1.79 -2.35
CA GLN A 28 4.13 -2.68 -1.57
C GLN A 28 2.90 -1.95 -1.03
N LEU A 29 3.09 -0.72 -0.54
CA LEU A 29 2.00 0.11 -0.05
C LEU A 29 1.06 0.55 -1.18
N GLN A 30 1.63 0.93 -2.33
CA GLN A 30 0.84 1.27 -3.51
C GLN A 30 -0.05 0.10 -3.94
N GLN A 31 0.52 -1.08 -4.11
CA GLN A 31 -0.25 -2.27 -4.50
C GLN A 31 -1.35 -2.57 -3.47
N LEU A 32 -1.05 -2.46 -2.18
CA LEU A 32 -2.03 -2.71 -1.13
C LEU A 32 -3.23 -1.75 -1.22
N PHE A 33 -2.99 -0.47 -1.54
CA PHE A 33 -4.05 0.51 -1.71
C PHE A 33 -4.86 0.29 -2.99
N GLU A 34 -4.21 -0.08 -4.08
CA GLU A 34 -4.89 -0.44 -5.33
C GLU A 34 -5.81 -1.65 -5.12
N ASP A 35 -5.30 -2.72 -4.50
CA ASP A 35 -6.06 -3.94 -4.20
C ASP A 35 -7.24 -3.65 -3.26
N TYR A 36 -7.01 -2.89 -2.20
CA TYR A 36 -8.06 -2.46 -1.26
C TYR A 36 -9.16 -1.69 -1.99
N PHE A 37 -8.77 -0.75 -2.83
CA PHE A 37 -9.72 0.11 -3.51
C PHE A 37 -10.57 -0.68 -4.51
N GLU A 38 -9.96 -1.54 -5.31
CA GLU A 38 -10.70 -2.37 -6.26
C GLU A 38 -11.68 -3.33 -5.57
N GLU A 39 -11.29 -3.95 -4.45
CA GLU A 39 -12.20 -4.79 -3.68
C GLU A 39 -13.31 -3.99 -2.98
N PHE A 40 -12.97 -2.80 -2.49
CA PHE A 40 -13.95 -1.87 -1.92
C PHE A 40 -15.02 -1.50 -2.95
N LEU A 41 -14.66 -1.22 -4.21
CA LEU A 41 -15.62 -0.91 -5.26
C LEU A 41 -16.56 -2.08 -5.56
N GLN A 42 -16.05 -3.32 -5.54
CA GLN A 42 -16.88 -4.52 -5.72
C GLN A 42 -17.93 -4.68 -4.61
N LEU A 43 -17.56 -4.36 -3.36
CA LEU A 43 -18.52 -4.35 -2.26
C LEU A 43 -19.44 -3.13 -2.28
N ASN A 44 -19.03 -2.01 -2.88
CA ASN A 44 -19.77 -0.74 -2.82
C ASN A 44 -20.13 -0.23 -4.23
N PRO A 45 -21.01 -0.93 -4.97
CA PRO A 45 -21.33 -0.59 -6.35
C PRO A 45 -21.96 0.80 -6.50
N LEU A 46 -22.76 1.25 -5.53
CA LEU A 46 -23.32 2.61 -5.53
C LEU A 46 -22.24 3.69 -5.41
N PHE A 47 -21.20 3.44 -4.60
CA PHE A 47 -20.06 4.34 -4.50
C PHE A 47 -19.29 4.37 -5.82
N ALA A 48 -19.03 3.20 -6.42
CA ALA A 48 -18.37 3.11 -7.71
C ALA A 48 -19.10 3.93 -8.79
N THR A 49 -20.42 3.80 -8.90
CA THR A 49 -21.23 4.64 -9.79
C THR A 49 -21.11 6.12 -9.45
N SER A 50 -21.12 6.49 -8.16
CA SER A 50 -21.04 7.90 -7.72
C SER A 50 -19.74 8.60 -8.13
N ILE A 51 -18.63 7.85 -8.27
CA ILE A 51 -17.33 8.38 -8.73
C ILE A 51 -17.12 8.24 -10.25
N GLY A 52 -18.13 7.77 -10.98
CA GLY A 52 -18.10 7.62 -12.44
C GLY A 52 -17.58 6.27 -12.96
N ASP A 53 -17.39 5.28 -12.08
CA ASP A 53 -17.02 3.94 -12.47
C ASP A 53 -18.25 3.13 -12.92
N ASN A 54 -18.43 3.08 -14.24
CA ASN A 54 -19.59 2.43 -14.85
C ASN A 54 -19.56 0.89 -14.80
N ARG A 55 -18.45 0.26 -14.38
CA ARG A 55 -18.31 -1.21 -14.30
C ARG A 55 -19.39 -1.86 -13.41
N TYR A 56 -19.93 -1.11 -12.46
CA TYR A 56 -20.85 -1.61 -11.42
C TYR A 56 -22.29 -1.10 -11.55
N ASN A 57 -22.63 -0.32 -12.60
CA ASN A 57 -23.94 0.33 -12.72
C ASN A 57 -25.15 -0.62 -12.73
N ALA A 58 -24.95 -1.89 -13.07
CA ALA A 58 -25.98 -2.92 -13.07
C ALA A 58 -26.14 -3.64 -11.71
N GLN A 59 -25.42 -3.21 -10.67
CA GLN A 59 -25.34 -3.90 -9.39
C GLN A 59 -25.92 -3.03 -8.26
N LEU A 60 -26.68 -3.67 -7.37
CA LEU A 60 -27.14 -3.07 -6.13
C LEU A 60 -26.90 -4.04 -4.98
N ALA A 61 -26.01 -3.67 -4.07
CA ALA A 61 -25.71 -4.47 -2.90
C ALA A 61 -26.83 -4.30 -1.84
N ILE A 62 -27.18 -5.40 -1.15
CA ILE A 62 -27.97 -5.35 0.09
C ILE A 62 -27.00 -5.12 1.25
N ASP A 63 -26.54 -3.89 1.37
CA ASP A 63 -25.47 -3.46 2.29
C ASP A 63 -25.83 -3.62 3.78
N ILE A 64 -27.12 -3.52 4.12
CA ILE A 64 -27.64 -3.76 5.47
C ILE A 64 -27.68 -5.25 5.87
N SER A 65 -27.48 -6.18 4.94
CA SER A 65 -27.53 -7.61 5.25
C SER A 65 -26.36 -8.03 6.14
N GLU A 66 -26.59 -9.03 7.01
CA GLU A 66 -25.53 -9.59 7.85
C GLU A 66 -24.34 -10.09 7.03
N SER A 67 -24.62 -10.78 5.91
CA SER A 67 -23.59 -11.30 5.02
C SER A 67 -22.71 -10.19 4.43
N HIS A 68 -23.29 -9.04 4.11
CA HIS A 68 -22.56 -7.91 3.56
C HIS A 68 -21.68 -7.25 4.62
N ARG A 69 -22.23 -6.97 5.81
CA ARG A 69 -21.45 -6.41 6.93
C ARG A 69 -20.28 -7.31 7.31
N ARG A 70 -20.48 -8.63 7.30
CA ARG A 70 -19.40 -9.60 7.52
C ARG A 70 -18.30 -9.50 6.47
N LYS A 71 -18.64 -9.41 5.18
CA LYS A 71 -17.65 -9.22 4.10
C LYS A 71 -16.87 -7.92 4.27
N GLN A 72 -17.54 -6.82 4.61
CA GLN A 72 -16.88 -5.54 4.88
C GLN A 72 -15.91 -5.65 6.07
N GLU A 73 -16.32 -6.31 7.17
CA GLU A 73 -15.47 -6.53 8.34
C GLU A 73 -14.26 -7.41 7.99
N GLU A 74 -14.48 -8.52 7.29
CA GLU A 74 -13.42 -9.45 6.86
C GLU A 74 -12.40 -8.74 5.96
N MET A 75 -12.87 -7.94 4.99
CA MET A 75 -12.03 -7.10 4.14
C MET A 75 -11.21 -6.12 4.97
N ALA A 76 -11.86 -5.31 5.82
CA ALA A 76 -11.19 -4.31 6.65
C ALA A 76 -10.12 -4.94 7.56
N ARG A 77 -10.41 -6.06 8.21
CA ARG A 77 -9.45 -6.78 9.06
C ARG A 77 -8.25 -7.28 8.27
N ARG A 78 -8.47 -7.82 7.07
CA ARG A 78 -7.40 -8.34 6.21
C ARG A 78 -6.44 -7.23 5.78
N TYR A 79 -6.95 -6.11 5.29
CA TYR A 79 -6.11 -4.98 4.85
C TYR A 79 -5.46 -4.25 6.02
N LEU A 80 -6.11 -4.15 7.18
CA LEU A 80 -5.50 -3.63 8.41
C LEU A 80 -4.32 -4.50 8.87
N ALA A 81 -4.48 -5.81 8.82
CA ALA A 81 -3.37 -6.73 9.14
C ALA A 81 -2.25 -6.65 8.10
N ALA A 82 -2.58 -6.45 6.82
CA ALA A 82 -1.61 -6.35 5.75
C ALA A 82 -0.77 -5.07 5.83
N ILE A 83 -1.40 -3.91 6.04
CA ILE A 83 -0.67 -2.64 6.16
C ILE A 83 0.25 -2.62 7.39
N GLY A 84 -0.14 -3.30 8.47
CA GLY A 84 0.70 -3.42 9.68
C GLY A 84 1.99 -4.23 9.49
N ARG A 85 2.14 -4.96 8.38
CA ARG A 85 3.36 -5.70 8.03
C ARG A 85 4.32 -4.92 7.13
N ILE A 86 3.88 -3.79 6.58
CA ILE A 86 4.71 -2.94 5.72
C ILE A 86 5.47 -1.97 6.63
N GLU A 87 6.81 -2.01 6.56
CA GLU A 87 7.63 -1.07 7.33
C GLU A 87 7.39 0.36 6.85
N ARG A 88 7.29 1.30 7.81
CA ARG A 88 7.22 2.72 7.49
C ARG A 88 8.62 3.21 7.16
N ALA A 89 8.72 3.91 6.04
CA ALA A 89 9.90 4.63 5.58
C ALA A 89 10.32 5.77 6.54
#